data_AF-A0A659UI21-F1
#
_entry.id   AF-A0A659UI21-F1
#
_cell.length_a   1.000
_cell.length_b   1.000
_cell.length_c   1.000
_cell.angle_alpha   90.00
_cell.angle_beta   90.00
_cell.angle_gamma   90.00
#
_symmetry.space_group_name_H-M   'P 1'
#
loop_
_entity.id
_entity.type
_entity.pdbx_description
1 polymer ?
#
loop_
_entity_poly.entity_id
_entity_poly.type
_entity_poly.pdbx_seq_one_letter_code
_entity_poly.pdbx_strand_id
1 'polypeptide(L)'
;VIERSACPTCGSCSGMFTANSMNCLTEALGLSLPGNGSTLATHADRKRLFVEAGHVVVDLAQRYYEQDDESALPRSIASKGAFENAMTLDIAMGG
;
A
#
# COMPACT_ATOMS: atom_id res chain seq x y z
N VAL A 1 -6.84 -8.50 -32.43
CA VAL A 1 -5.41 -8.34 -32.04
C VAL A 1 -5.27 -7.43 -30.81
N ILE A 2 -5.94 -6.28 -30.78
CA ILE A 2 -5.89 -5.33 -29.65
C ILE A 2 -6.30 -5.98 -28.32
N GLU A 3 -7.46 -6.64 -28.27
CA GLU A 3 -7.97 -7.32 -27.06
C GLU A 3 -6.95 -8.29 -26.44
N ARG A 4 -6.34 -9.15 -27.26
CA ARG A 4 -5.34 -10.14 -26.81
C ARG A 4 -4.04 -9.54 -26.28
N SER A 5 -3.75 -8.28 -26.65
CA SER A 5 -2.51 -7.60 -26.26
C SER A 5 -2.73 -6.51 -25.21
N ALA A 6 -3.99 -6.15 -24.93
CA ALA A 6 -4.34 -5.07 -24.00
C ALA A 6 -4.03 -5.45 -22.53
N CYS A 7 -4.25 -6.72 -22.16
CA CYS A 7 -4.07 -7.22 -20.79
C CYS A 7 -3.25 -8.52 -20.79
N PRO A 8 -1.92 -8.46 -21.03
CA PRO A 8 -1.10 -9.66 -21.23
C PRO A 8 -0.79 -10.43 -19.94
N THR A 9 -0.98 -9.82 -18.77
CA THR A 9 -0.66 -10.40 -17.46
C THR A 9 -1.75 -10.08 -16.45
N CYS A 10 -1.71 -10.73 -15.27
CA CYS A 10 -2.52 -10.31 -14.13
C CYS A 10 -2.00 -8.99 -13.54
N GLY A 11 -2.90 -8.24 -12.88
CA GLY A 11 -2.60 -6.95 -12.25
C GLY A 11 -3.75 -5.95 -12.39
N SER A 12 -3.59 -4.78 -11.77
CA SER A 12 -4.43 -3.61 -12.03
C SER A 12 -4.11 -2.98 -13.39
N CYS A 13 -4.94 -2.02 -13.82
CA CYS A 13 -4.64 -1.18 -14.98
C CYS A 13 -3.25 -0.55 -14.85
N SER A 14 -2.50 -0.43 -15.95
CA SER A 14 -1.13 0.10 -15.95
C SER A 14 -1.03 1.62 -15.76
N GLY A 15 -2.12 2.36 -16.02
CA GLY A 15 -2.17 3.82 -15.83
C GLY A 15 -2.36 4.23 -14.38
N MET A 16 -2.09 5.49 -14.06
CA MET A 16 -2.43 6.11 -12.77
C MET A 16 -3.94 6.35 -12.67
N PHE A 17 -4.69 5.26 -12.55
CA PHE A 17 -6.11 5.23 -12.22
C PHE A 17 -6.28 4.82 -10.76
N THR A 18 -7.53 4.72 -10.31
CA THR A 18 -7.90 4.46 -8.91
C THR A 18 -7.11 3.33 -8.25
N ALA A 19 -6.87 2.20 -8.94
CA ALA A 19 -6.14 1.09 -8.32
C ALA A 19 -4.67 1.41 -8.02
N ASN A 20 -3.99 2.14 -8.91
CA ASN A 20 -2.59 2.49 -8.70
C ASN A 20 -2.45 3.72 -7.80
N SER A 21 -3.33 4.72 -7.96
CA SER A 21 -3.34 5.87 -7.06
C SER A 21 -3.63 5.44 -5.61
N MET A 22 -4.66 4.63 -5.37
CA MET A 22 -4.96 4.16 -4.01
C MET A 22 -3.84 3.31 -3.40
N ASN A 23 -3.14 2.47 -4.17
CA ASN A 23 -2.00 1.72 -3.64
C ASN A 23 -0.83 2.63 -3.23
N CYS A 24 -0.58 3.71 -3.98
CA CYS A 24 0.40 4.72 -3.59
C CYS A 24 -0.06 5.52 -2.36
N LEU A 25 -1.36 5.84 -2.28
CA LEU A 25 -1.93 6.56 -1.14
C LEU A 25 -1.93 5.73 0.14
N THR A 26 -2.16 4.42 0.09
CA THR A 26 -2.07 3.57 1.28
C THR A 26 -0.65 3.48 1.82
N GLU A 27 0.35 3.56 0.95
CA GLU A 27 1.76 3.69 1.33
C GLU A 27 2.03 5.05 2.00
N ALA A 28 1.53 6.15 1.42
CA ALA A 28 1.66 7.49 2.00
C ALA A 28 0.93 7.66 3.35
N LEU A 29 -0.19 6.96 3.53
CA LEU A 29 -0.93 6.90 4.80
C LEU A 29 -0.22 6.07 5.87
N GLY A 30 0.82 5.30 5.50
CA GLY A 30 1.52 4.38 6.40
C GLY A 30 0.77 3.07 6.65
N LEU A 31 -0.26 2.78 5.86
CA LEU A 31 -1.09 1.56 5.98
C LEU A 31 -0.63 0.43 5.04
N SER A 32 0.42 0.65 4.26
CA SER A 32 1.03 -0.34 3.39
C SER A 32 2.54 -0.21 3.45
N LEU A 33 3.23 -1.32 3.24
CA LEU A 33 4.69 -1.35 3.24
C LEU A 33 5.26 -0.53 2.08
N PRO A 34 6.44 0.09 2.26
CA PRO A 34 7.14 0.78 1.19
C PRO A 34 7.36 -0.11 -0.05
N GLY A 35 7.05 0.42 -1.23
CA GLY A 35 7.12 -0.31 -2.50
C GLY A 35 5.87 -1.13 -2.84
N ASN A 36 4.81 -1.10 -2.01
CA ASN A 36 3.52 -1.70 -2.35
C ASN A 36 2.88 -1.00 -3.56
N GLY A 37 3.02 0.32 -3.66
CA GLY A 37 2.46 1.12 -4.76
C GLY A 37 3.09 0.87 -6.13
N SER A 38 4.34 0.42 -6.17
CA SER A 38 5.16 0.39 -7.38
C SER A 38 5.58 -1.00 -7.85
N THR A 39 5.53 -2.02 -6.97
CA THR A 39 5.93 -3.38 -7.32
C THR A 39 4.89 -4.06 -8.22
N LEU A 40 5.30 -4.48 -9.42
CA LEU A 40 4.43 -5.16 -10.38
C LEU A 40 3.85 -6.45 -9.82
N ALA A 41 2.63 -6.78 -10.24
CA ALA A 41 1.90 -7.95 -9.75
C ALA A 41 2.63 -9.28 -9.96
N THR A 42 3.40 -9.38 -11.05
CA THR A 42 4.15 -10.58 -11.45
C THR A 42 5.61 -10.55 -10.99
N HIS A 43 6.08 -9.48 -10.35
CA HIS A 43 7.47 -9.36 -9.94
C HIS A 43 7.78 -10.28 -8.75
N ALA A 44 8.95 -10.93 -8.77
CA ALA A 44 9.38 -11.85 -7.71
C ALA A 44 9.46 -11.16 -6.33
N ASP A 45 9.85 -9.89 -6.30
CA ASP A 45 9.92 -9.10 -5.05
C ASP A 45 8.57 -8.95 -4.35
N ARG A 46 7.44 -9.11 -5.05
CA ARG A 46 6.11 -8.99 -4.43
C ARG A 46 5.90 -10.04 -3.35
N LYS A 47 6.55 -11.21 -3.48
CA LYS A 47 6.53 -12.25 -2.44
C LYS A 47 7.15 -11.76 -1.14
N ARG A 48 8.20 -10.94 -1.19
CA ARG A 48 8.83 -10.38 0.01
C ARG A 48 7.86 -9.48 0.77
N LEU A 49 7.15 -8.61 0.05
CA LEU A 49 6.13 -7.72 0.65
C LEU A 49 5.02 -8.51 1.36
N PHE A 50 4.56 -9.63 0.81
CA PHE A 50 3.53 -10.44 1.46
C PHE A 50 4.02 -11.11 2.75
N VAL A 51 5.23 -11.66 2.75
CA VAL A 51 5.82 -12.29 3.94
C VAL A 51 6.07 -11.25 5.02
N GLU A 52 6.62 -10.10 4.64
CA GLU A 52 6.88 -8.98 5.55
C GLU A 52 5.59 -8.43 6.15
N ALA A 53 4.54 -8.23 5.34
CA ALA A 53 3.23 -7.80 5.82
C ALA A 53 2.64 -8.79 6.83
N GLY A 54 2.86 -10.10 6.61
CA GLY A 54 2.46 -11.15 7.54
C GLY A 54 3.17 -11.06 8.90
N HIS A 55 4.48 -10.74 8.91
CA HIS A 55 5.19 -10.51 10.16
C HIS A 55 4.74 -9.22 10.85
N VAL A 56 4.57 -8.13 10.08
CA VAL A 56 4.18 -6.82 10.63
C VAL A 56 2.80 -6.85 11.26
N VAL A 57 1.81 -7.55 10.67
CA VAL A 57 0.48 -7.62 11.28
C VAL A 57 0.48 -8.40 12.59
N VAL A 58 1.31 -9.44 12.71
CA VAL A 58 1.47 -10.21 13.96
C VAL A 58 2.15 -9.33 15.01
N ASP A 59 3.23 -8.62 14.65
CA ASP A 59 3.92 -7.70 15.55
C ASP A 59 3.01 -6.58 16.07
N LEU A 60 2.22 -5.95 15.19
CA LEU A 60 1.25 -4.93 15.58
C LEU A 60 0.19 -5.47 16.53
N ALA A 61 -0.28 -6.71 16.32
CA ALA A 61 -1.23 -7.35 17.21
C ALA A 61 -0.61 -7.63 18.59
N GLN A 62 0.62 -8.14 18.64
CA GLN A 62 1.34 -8.36 19.91
C GLN A 62 1.59 -7.05 20.66
N ARG A 63 2.02 -5.99 19.97
CA ARG A 63 2.18 -4.65 20.56
C ARG A 63 0.89 -4.15 21.21
N TYR A 64 -0.24 -4.29 20.52
CA TYR A 64 -1.52 -3.85 21.06
C TYR A 64 -2.00 -4.72 22.23
N TYR A 65 -2.00 -6.05 22.09
CA TYR A 65 -2.63 -6.95 23.07
C TYR A 65 -1.73 -7.35 24.25
N GLU A 66 -0.40 -7.34 24.08
CA GLU A 66 0.56 -7.78 25.10
C GLU A 66 1.36 -6.62 25.71
N GLN A 67 1.46 -5.48 25.03
CA GLN A 67 2.31 -4.34 25.43
C GLN A 67 1.52 -3.05 25.67
N ASP A 68 0.19 -3.10 25.61
CA ASP A 68 -0.72 -1.95 25.77
C ASP A 68 -0.39 -0.77 24.84
N ASP A 69 0.16 -1.04 23.66
CA ASP A 69 0.58 -0.02 22.70
C ASP A 69 -0.57 0.39 21.77
N GLU A 70 -1.33 1.41 22.17
CA GLU A 70 -2.40 1.99 21.35
C GLU A 70 -1.89 2.65 20.05
N SER A 71 -0.59 2.91 19.92
CA SER A 71 -0.02 3.49 18.68
C SER A 71 -0.05 2.50 17.50
N ALA A 72 -0.21 1.20 17.77
CA ALA A 72 -0.33 0.17 16.74
C ALA A 72 -1.69 0.18 15.99
N LEU A 73 -2.69 0.90 16.51
CA LEU A 73 -4.02 0.95 15.90
C LEU A 73 -4.03 1.76 14.59
N PRO A 74 -4.86 1.39 13.59
CA PRO A 74 -4.95 2.14 12.33
C PRO A 74 -5.30 3.62 12.50
N ARG A 75 -6.06 3.99 13.53
CA ARG A 75 -6.39 5.39 13.84
C ARG A 75 -5.19 6.20 14.32
N SER A 76 -4.21 5.54 14.92
CA SER A 76 -2.96 6.15 15.37
C SER A 76 -1.99 6.33 14.20
N ILE A 77 -2.06 5.46 13.20
CA ILE A 77 -1.26 5.51 11.96
C ILE A 77 -1.83 6.53 10.97
N ALA A 78 -3.12 6.43 10.66
CA ALA A 78 -3.84 7.32 9.74
C ALA A 78 -4.23 8.65 10.41
N SER A 79 -3.21 9.38 10.87
CA SER A 79 -3.35 10.70 11.49
C SER A 79 -3.64 11.80 10.47
N LYS A 80 -4.01 13.00 10.92
CA LYS A 80 -4.19 14.17 10.05
C LYS A 80 -2.97 14.43 9.16
N GLY A 81 -1.76 14.31 9.71
CA GLY A 81 -0.53 14.48 8.95
C GLY A 81 -0.34 13.40 7.88
N ALA A 82 -0.76 12.16 8.14
CA ALA A 82 -0.73 11.09 7.14
C ALA A 82 -1.69 11.40 5.98
N PHE A 83 -2.87 11.94 6.25
CA PHE A 83 -3.81 12.39 5.21
C PHE A 83 -3.30 13.59 4.42
N GLU A 84 -2.60 14.54 5.07
CA GLU A 84 -1.95 15.67 4.38
C GLU A 84 -0.83 15.18 3.44
N ASN A 85 -0.03 14.19 3.88
CA ASN A 85 0.97 13.53 3.04
C ASN A 85 0.34 12.81 1.84
N ALA A 86 -0.74 12.05 2.08
CA ALA A 86 -1.46 11.36 1.03
C ALA A 86 -2.04 12.33 -0.01
N MET A 87 -2.67 13.43 0.43
CA MET A 87 -3.19 14.46 -0.47
C MET A 87 -2.09 15.14 -1.28
N THR A 88 -0.93 15.42 -0.66
CA THR A 88 0.22 15.99 -1.37
C THR A 88 0.74 15.05 -2.45
N LEU A 89 0.79 13.75 -2.16
CA LEU A 89 1.19 12.73 -3.12
C LEU A 89 0.19 12.59 -4.27
N ASP A 90 -1.10 12.60 -4.00
CA ASP A 90 -2.17 12.53 -5.02
C ASP A 90 -1.98 13.64 -6.07
N ILE A 91 -1.87 14.88 -5.58
CA ILE A 91 -1.62 16.07 -6.40
C ILE A 91 -0.33 15.92 -7.22
N ALA A 92 0.74 15.38 -6.63
CA ALA A 92 2.02 15.17 -7.31
C ALA A 92 1.95 14.09 -8.41
N MET A 93 1.11 13.06 -8.23
CA MET A 93 0.92 11.99 -9.20
C MET A 93 -0.05 12.36 -10.33
N GLY A 94 -0.80 13.46 -10.19
CA GLY A 94 -1.84 13.86 -11.13
C GLY A 94 -3.11 12.99 -11.02
N GLY A 95 -3.37 12.47 -9.82
CA GLY A 95 -4.58 11.75 -9.41
C GLY A 95 -5.35 12.55 -8.38
#